data_AF-W9RKL1-F1
#
_entry.id   AF-W9RKL1-F1
#
_cell.length_a   1.000
_cell.length_b   1.000
_cell.length_c   1.000
_cell.angle_alpha   90.00
_cell.angle_beta   90.00
_cell.angle_gamma   90.00
#
_symmetry.space_group_name_H-M   'P 1'
#
loop_
_entity.id
_entity.type
_entity.pdbx_description
1 polymer ?
#
loop_
_entity_poly.entity_id
_entity_poly.type
_entity_poly.pdbx_seq_one_letter_code
_entity_poly.pdbx_strand_id
1 'polypeptide(L)'
;MATDASPKFQNTDFRPVPQLPDFHPEITVAPHDGLHFWQFMIAGSIAGSVEHMAMFPVDTVKTHMQALGSCPIRSVGVRHAFRSILKSEGPMGLYRGIGAMGLGAGPAHAVYFSVYEFCKKSLSGGNPNNSGAHAASGVFATVASDAVFTPMDMVKQRLQLANSPYKGVWDCVSRVLREDGFRAFYASYRTTVLMNAPFTAVHFATYEAAKRALTGVSPESASDERLVVHATAGAAAGSLAAAVTTPLDVVKTQLQCQGVCGCDRFKSDSIRDVIKTIVEKDGYKGLVRGWTPRMLFHAPAAAICWSTYEAAKSFFQDLNSRSSSGST
;
A
#
# COMPACT_ATOMS: atom_id res chain seq x y z
N MET A 1 -44.13 27.19 -51.18
CA MET A 1 -43.61 26.94 -52.54
C MET A 1 -42.19 27.53 -52.59
N ALA A 2 -41.18 26.71 -52.33
CA ALA A 2 -39.76 26.96 -52.63
C ALA A 2 -39.00 25.64 -52.42
N THR A 3 -38.56 25.09 -53.54
CA THR A 3 -37.68 23.93 -53.76
C THR A 3 -36.25 24.23 -53.28
N ASP A 4 -35.63 23.37 -52.46
CA ASP A 4 -34.78 22.21 -52.81
C ASP A 4 -33.34 22.58 -53.21
N ALA A 5 -32.36 22.12 -52.41
CA ALA A 5 -31.00 21.73 -52.82
C ALA A 5 -30.12 21.43 -51.58
N SER A 6 -29.91 20.16 -51.24
CA SER A 6 -28.55 19.65 -50.95
C SER A 6 -28.49 18.13 -50.79
N PRO A 7 -27.34 17.52 -51.15
CA PRO A 7 -27.32 16.21 -51.80
C PRO A 7 -27.14 15.04 -50.83
N LYS A 8 -27.68 13.90 -51.27
CA LYS A 8 -27.41 12.57 -50.76
C LYS A 8 -25.92 12.24 -50.90
N PHE A 9 -25.21 12.09 -49.79
CA PHE A 9 -24.02 11.25 -49.71
C PHE A 9 -24.36 10.02 -48.87
N GLN A 10 -24.71 8.95 -49.57
CA GLN A 10 -24.95 7.63 -49.03
C GLN A 10 -23.62 6.88 -49.09
N ASN A 11 -22.83 6.92 -48.02
CA ASN A 11 -21.68 6.02 -47.86
C ASN A 11 -22.16 4.76 -47.13
N THR A 12 -22.51 3.77 -47.94
CA THR A 12 -22.88 2.42 -47.54
C THR A 12 -21.60 1.59 -47.44
N ASP A 13 -20.87 1.65 -46.32
CA ASP A 13 -19.82 0.66 -45.95
C ASP A 13 -19.24 0.90 -44.54
N PHE A 14 -20.10 0.97 -43.53
CA PHE A 14 -19.68 0.73 -42.15
C PHE A 14 -20.37 -0.55 -41.66
N ARG A 15 -19.62 -1.66 -41.66
CA ARG A 15 -19.97 -2.80 -40.81
C ARG A 15 -20.07 -2.29 -39.37
N PRO A 16 -21.14 -2.59 -38.61
CA PRO A 16 -21.14 -2.31 -37.19
C PRO A 16 -19.95 -3.06 -36.58
N VAL A 17 -18.98 -2.32 -36.06
CA VAL A 17 -17.97 -2.90 -35.17
C VAL A 17 -18.77 -3.49 -34.01
N PRO A 18 -18.61 -4.78 -33.67
CA PRO A 18 -19.23 -5.32 -32.46
C PRO A 18 -18.80 -4.43 -31.30
N GLN A 19 -19.76 -3.75 -30.67
CA GLN A 19 -19.47 -3.05 -29.43
C GLN A 19 -18.90 -4.11 -28.48
N LEU A 20 -17.64 -3.94 -28.08
CA LEU A 20 -17.08 -4.72 -26.99
C LEU A 20 -18.06 -4.59 -25.81
N PRO A 21 -18.40 -5.68 -25.10
CA PRO A 21 -19.23 -5.57 -23.91
C PRO A 21 -18.59 -4.53 -23.00
N ASP A 22 -19.36 -3.51 -22.64
CA ASP A 22 -18.97 -2.44 -21.73
C ASP A 22 -18.34 -3.10 -20.50
N PHE A 23 -17.01 -3.04 -20.43
CA PHE A 23 -16.27 -3.55 -19.27
C PHE A 23 -16.48 -2.52 -18.17
N HIS A 24 -17.66 -2.58 -17.56
CA HIS A 24 -17.86 -2.06 -16.22
C HIS A 24 -16.97 -2.93 -15.33
N PRO A 25 -15.92 -2.39 -14.69
CA PRO A 25 -15.48 -2.98 -13.45
C PRO A 25 -16.64 -2.74 -12.47
N GLU A 26 -17.68 -3.58 -12.53
CA GLU A 26 -18.33 -3.97 -11.29
C GLU A 26 -17.18 -4.51 -10.46
N ILE A 27 -16.63 -3.65 -9.61
CA ILE A 27 -16.11 -4.10 -8.33
C ILE A 27 -17.36 -4.70 -7.70
N THR A 28 -17.62 -5.97 -8.01
CA THR A 28 -18.60 -6.79 -7.33
C THR A 28 -18.03 -6.87 -5.92
N VAL A 29 -18.35 -5.87 -5.10
CA VAL A 29 -18.34 -6.00 -3.66
C VAL A 29 -19.29 -7.15 -3.47
N ALA A 30 -18.73 -8.35 -3.31
CA ALA A 30 -19.49 -9.59 -3.24
C ALA A 30 -20.66 -9.32 -2.29
N PRO A 31 -21.91 -9.54 -2.75
CA PRO A 31 -23.08 -9.24 -1.94
C PRO A 31 -22.88 -10.00 -0.64
N HIS A 32 -22.82 -9.24 0.46
CA HIS A 32 -22.49 -9.70 1.81
C HIS A 32 -22.74 -11.21 1.98
N ASP A 33 -21.69 -12.03 2.09
CA ASP A 33 -21.72 -13.51 2.22
C ASP A 33 -22.46 -13.99 3.50
N GLY A 34 -23.65 -13.46 3.80
CA GLY A 34 -24.36 -13.63 5.05
C GLY A 34 -23.76 -12.88 6.26
N LEU A 35 -22.77 -12.01 6.06
CA LEU A 35 -22.14 -11.24 7.16
C LEU A 35 -22.65 -9.80 7.25
N HIS A 36 -22.74 -9.30 8.48
CA HIS A 36 -22.97 -7.88 8.74
C HIS A 36 -21.73 -7.05 8.39
N PHE A 37 -21.94 -5.78 8.00
CA PHE A 37 -20.85 -4.84 7.67
C PHE A 37 -19.75 -4.75 8.76
N TRP A 38 -20.13 -4.76 10.04
CA TRP A 38 -19.18 -4.72 11.15
C TRP A 38 -18.28 -5.98 11.21
N GLN A 39 -18.80 -7.15 10.82
CA GLN A 39 -18.03 -8.40 10.78
C GLN A 39 -16.98 -8.35 9.68
N PHE A 40 -17.31 -7.77 8.52
CA PHE A 40 -16.34 -7.50 7.45
C PHE A 40 -15.23 -6.55 7.90
N MET A 41 -15.58 -5.48 8.64
CA MET A 41 -14.58 -4.54 9.17
C MET A 41 -13.63 -5.20 10.18
N ILE A 42 -14.15 -6.05 11.06
CA ILE A 42 -13.33 -6.78 12.04
C ILE A 42 -12.45 -7.82 11.32
N ALA A 43 -13.01 -8.60 10.38
CA ALA A 43 -12.25 -9.56 9.59
C ALA A 43 -11.09 -8.89 8.83
N GLY A 44 -11.35 -7.74 8.19
CA GLY A 44 -10.32 -6.94 7.54
C GLY A 44 -9.26 -6.41 8.51
N SER A 45 -9.66 -5.96 9.69
CA SER A 45 -8.75 -5.45 10.72
C SER A 45 -7.84 -6.56 11.30
N ILE A 46 -8.38 -7.76 11.52
CA ILE A 46 -7.62 -8.94 11.95
C ILE A 46 -6.63 -9.34 10.85
N ALA A 47 -7.09 -9.44 9.61
CA ALA A 47 -6.25 -9.78 8.46
C ALA A 47 -5.06 -8.82 8.31
N GLY A 48 -5.32 -7.51 8.34
CA GLY A 48 -4.27 -6.49 8.26
C GLY A 48 -3.31 -6.55 9.46
N SER A 49 -3.81 -6.81 10.68
CA SER A 49 -2.95 -6.93 11.86
C SER A 49 -2.03 -8.14 11.78
N VAL A 50 -2.55 -9.29 11.38
CA VAL A 50 -1.78 -10.53 11.21
C VAL A 50 -0.75 -10.40 10.09
N GLU A 51 -1.14 -9.80 8.96
CA GLU A 51 -0.22 -9.47 7.87
C GLU A 51 0.94 -8.61 8.38
N HIS A 52 0.66 -7.47 9.02
CA HIS A 52 1.69 -6.57 9.52
C HIS A 52 2.59 -7.24 10.57
N MET A 53 2.05 -8.10 11.43
CA MET A 53 2.83 -8.87 12.40
C MET A 53 3.77 -9.86 11.72
N ALA A 54 3.26 -10.65 10.76
CA ALA A 54 4.04 -11.65 10.06
C ALA A 54 5.12 -11.03 9.16
N MET A 55 4.80 -9.87 8.57
CA MET A 55 5.68 -9.13 7.66
C MET A 55 6.66 -8.20 8.38
N PHE A 56 6.47 -7.97 9.69
CA PHE A 56 7.29 -7.05 10.45
C PHE A 56 8.81 -7.30 10.37
N PRO A 57 9.31 -8.56 10.43
CA PRO A 57 10.73 -8.84 10.24
C PRO A 57 11.28 -8.42 8.87
N VAL A 58 10.46 -8.56 7.82
CA VAL A 58 10.82 -8.18 6.46
C VAL A 58 10.89 -6.66 6.35
N ASP A 59 9.93 -5.96 6.94
CA ASP A 59 9.92 -4.50 7.03
C ASP A 59 11.17 -3.99 7.73
N THR A 60 11.57 -4.61 8.84
CA THR A 60 12.80 -4.21 9.55
C THR A 60 14.04 -4.41 8.68
N VAL A 61 14.15 -5.51 7.95
CA VAL A 61 15.27 -5.73 7.00
C VAL A 61 15.25 -4.69 5.87
N LYS A 62 14.07 -4.40 5.30
CA LYS A 62 13.88 -3.39 4.25
C LYS A 62 14.31 -2.00 4.76
N THR A 63 13.78 -1.56 5.90
CA THR A 63 14.08 -0.28 6.54
C THR A 63 15.58 -0.14 6.80
N HIS A 64 16.20 -1.17 7.35
CA HIS A 64 17.63 -1.20 7.58
C HIS A 64 18.43 -1.03 6.28
N MET A 65 18.08 -1.76 5.21
CA MET A 65 18.73 -1.64 3.90
C MET A 65 18.52 -0.27 3.23
N GLN A 66 17.38 0.39 3.47
CA GLN A 66 17.04 1.69 2.88
C GLN A 66 17.63 2.86 3.65
N ALA A 67 17.77 2.74 4.97
CA ALA A 67 18.33 3.78 5.83
C ALA A 67 19.87 3.81 5.84
N LEU A 68 20.54 2.66 5.68
CA LEU A 68 22.00 2.50 5.81
C LEU A 68 22.90 3.20 4.76
N GLY A 69 22.40 4.19 4.03
CA GLY A 69 23.18 4.93 3.02
C GLY A 69 24.36 5.76 3.54
N SER A 70 24.73 5.62 4.81
CA SER A 70 25.76 6.45 5.45
C SER A 70 26.97 5.67 5.95
N CYS A 71 27.00 4.34 5.79
CA CYS A 71 28.18 3.52 6.10
C CYS A 71 28.87 3.02 4.81
N PRO A 72 30.22 3.01 4.72
CA PRO A 72 30.97 2.60 3.52
C PRO A 72 30.84 1.10 3.14
N ILE A 73 29.88 0.38 3.71
CA ILE A 73 29.77 -1.07 3.60
C ILE A 73 28.76 -1.42 2.51
N ARG A 74 29.32 -1.75 1.34
CA ARG A 74 28.85 -2.68 0.28
C ARG A 74 27.38 -3.10 0.35
N SER A 75 26.64 -2.90 -0.74
CA SER A 75 25.27 -3.38 -0.98
C SER A 75 24.98 -4.70 -0.25
N VAL A 76 24.32 -4.58 0.91
CA VAL A 76 24.13 -5.70 1.81
C VAL A 76 22.99 -6.55 1.25
N GLY A 77 23.27 -7.81 0.91
CA GLY A 77 22.21 -8.74 0.51
C GLY A 77 21.22 -8.98 1.66
N VAL A 78 19.96 -9.27 1.34
CA VAL A 78 18.86 -9.51 2.31
C VAL A 78 19.29 -10.47 3.43
N ARG A 79 19.98 -11.56 3.08
CA ARG A 79 20.50 -12.56 4.04
C ARG A 79 21.51 -11.99 5.02
N HIS A 80 22.39 -11.11 4.56
CA HIS A 80 23.40 -10.49 5.43
C HIS A 80 22.78 -9.44 6.34
N ALA A 81 21.84 -8.62 5.83
CA ALA A 81 21.12 -7.66 6.65
C ALA A 81 20.35 -8.36 7.77
N PHE A 82 19.60 -9.41 7.44
CA PHE A 82 18.91 -10.24 8.42
C PHE A 82 19.85 -10.83 9.47
N ARG A 83 20.95 -11.47 9.03
CA ARG A 83 21.93 -12.09 9.94
C ARG A 83 22.64 -11.06 10.83
N SER A 84 22.88 -9.85 10.31
CA SER A 84 23.45 -8.74 11.06
C SER A 84 22.51 -8.34 12.20
N ILE A 85 21.22 -8.13 11.90
CA ILE A 85 20.21 -7.73 12.90
C ILE A 85 20.08 -8.81 13.98
N LEU A 86 19.99 -10.09 13.58
CA LEU A 86 19.92 -11.20 14.55
C LEU A 86 21.15 -11.25 15.47
N LYS A 87 22.34 -10.93 14.95
CA LYS A 87 23.58 -10.96 15.73
C LYS A 87 23.74 -9.74 16.64
N SER A 88 23.29 -8.55 16.22
CA SER A 88 23.45 -7.31 16.98
C SER A 88 22.33 -7.07 18.00
N GLU A 89 21.09 -7.37 17.64
CA GLU A 89 19.90 -7.01 18.43
C GLU A 89 19.09 -8.23 18.90
N GLY A 90 19.41 -9.42 18.39
CA GLY A 90 18.64 -10.64 18.65
C GLY A 90 17.32 -10.70 17.87
N PRO A 91 16.55 -11.78 18.05
CA PRO A 91 15.31 -12.01 17.31
C PRO A 91 14.20 -11.02 17.65
N MET A 92 14.19 -10.46 18.87
CA MET A 92 13.23 -9.42 19.26
C MET A 92 13.54 -8.06 18.64
N GLY A 93 14.78 -7.83 18.18
CA GLY A 93 15.16 -6.65 17.41
C GLY A 93 14.32 -6.49 16.15
N LEU A 94 13.96 -7.61 15.51
CA LEU A 94 13.12 -7.61 14.30
C LEU A 94 11.74 -7.02 14.52
N TYR A 95 11.20 -7.04 15.75
CA TYR A 95 9.86 -6.57 16.10
C TYR A 95 9.84 -5.17 16.77
N ARG A 96 10.99 -4.48 16.82
CA ARG A 96 11.05 -3.12 17.37
C ARG A 96 10.24 -2.15 16.51
N GLY A 97 9.28 -1.47 17.13
CA GLY A 97 8.40 -0.52 16.45
C GLY A 97 7.00 -1.06 16.15
N ILE A 98 6.71 -2.34 16.44
CA ILE A 98 5.37 -2.93 16.23
C ILE A 98 4.28 -2.19 17.00
N GLY A 99 4.60 -1.68 18.19
CA GLY A 99 3.67 -0.86 18.97
C GLY A 99 3.30 0.46 18.29
N ALA A 100 4.23 1.09 17.57
CA ALA A 100 3.95 2.31 16.80
C ALA A 100 3.02 2.00 15.62
N MET A 101 3.24 0.87 14.94
CA MET A 101 2.33 0.40 13.87
C MET A 101 0.91 0.18 14.41
N GLY A 102 0.76 -0.53 15.53
CA GLY A 102 -0.55 -0.78 16.15
C GLY A 102 -1.28 0.51 16.56
N LEU A 103 -0.56 1.48 17.15
CA LEU A 103 -1.15 2.76 17.55
C LEU A 103 -1.54 3.65 16.37
N GLY A 104 -0.84 3.55 15.23
CA GLY A 104 -1.11 4.36 14.03
C GLY A 104 -2.17 3.78 13.09
N ALA A 105 -2.19 2.46 12.93
CA ALA A 105 -3.03 1.82 11.92
C ALA A 105 -4.53 2.00 12.18
N GLY A 106 -5.00 1.76 13.42
CA GLY A 106 -6.41 1.86 13.76
C GLY A 106 -7.03 3.24 13.44
N PRO A 107 -6.48 4.34 14.00
CA PRO A 107 -6.96 5.70 13.72
C PRO A 107 -6.90 6.07 12.23
N ALA A 108 -5.84 5.66 11.52
CA ALA A 108 -5.70 5.94 10.10
C ALA A 108 -6.82 5.30 9.26
N HIS A 109 -7.19 4.04 9.55
CA HIS A 109 -8.30 3.37 8.87
C HIS A 109 -9.65 4.02 9.21
N ALA A 110 -9.87 4.39 10.48
CA ALA A 110 -11.09 5.08 10.88
C ALA A 110 -11.27 6.40 10.10
N VAL A 111 -10.20 7.17 9.95
CA VAL A 111 -10.21 8.39 9.14
C VAL A 111 -10.42 8.09 7.66
N TYR A 112 -9.76 7.06 7.12
CA TYR A 112 -9.95 6.65 5.73
C TYR A 112 -11.43 6.39 5.41
N PHE A 113 -12.08 5.50 6.15
CA PHE A 113 -13.48 5.16 5.90
C PHE A 113 -14.41 6.34 6.15
N SER A 114 -14.18 7.13 7.20
CA SER A 114 -15.00 8.30 7.51
C SER A 114 -14.93 9.36 6.40
N VAL A 115 -13.73 9.69 5.93
CA VAL A 115 -13.52 10.67 4.87
C VAL A 115 -14.02 10.12 3.53
N TYR A 116 -13.79 8.84 3.25
CA TYR A 116 -14.30 8.19 2.05
C TYR A 116 -15.83 8.28 1.98
N GLU A 117 -16.55 7.90 3.04
CA GLU A 117 -18.01 7.95 3.08
C GLU A 117 -18.54 9.40 2.99
N PHE A 118 -17.89 10.34 3.70
CA PHE A 118 -18.25 11.75 3.65
C PHE A 118 -18.08 12.34 2.24
N CYS A 119 -16.89 12.16 1.64
CA CYS A 119 -16.61 12.62 0.29
C CYS A 119 -17.51 11.92 -0.73
N LYS A 120 -17.71 10.60 -0.61
CA LYS A 120 -18.59 9.86 -1.51
C LYS A 120 -20.00 10.41 -1.47
N LYS A 121 -20.56 10.67 -0.29
CA LYS A 121 -21.90 11.25 -0.12
C LYS A 121 -22.00 12.66 -0.69
N SER A 122 -20.96 13.48 -0.47
CA SER A 122 -20.93 14.87 -0.94
C SER A 122 -20.72 15.00 -2.45
N LEU A 123 -19.81 14.21 -3.05
CA LEU A 123 -19.42 14.28 -4.46
C LEU A 123 -20.34 13.46 -5.38
N SER A 124 -20.97 12.38 -4.89
CA SER A 124 -21.84 11.56 -5.73
C SER A 124 -23.19 12.22 -6.01
N GLY A 125 -23.57 13.25 -5.25
CA GLY A 125 -24.80 14.03 -5.50
C GLY A 125 -26.09 13.19 -5.56
N GLY A 126 -26.08 12.01 -4.93
CA GLY A 126 -27.19 11.04 -5.00
C GLY A 126 -27.14 10.03 -6.15
N ASN A 127 -26.14 10.07 -7.05
CA ASN A 127 -25.94 9.06 -8.10
C ASN A 127 -24.89 8.02 -7.66
N PRO A 128 -25.28 6.77 -7.36
CA PRO A 128 -24.36 5.74 -6.87
C PRO A 128 -23.34 5.24 -7.90
N ASN A 129 -23.47 5.60 -9.19
CA ASN A 129 -22.62 5.05 -10.25
C ASN A 129 -21.58 6.04 -10.80
N ASN A 130 -21.29 7.13 -10.07
CA ASN A 130 -20.29 8.11 -10.50
C ASN A 130 -18.87 7.66 -10.16
N SER A 131 -18.21 6.94 -11.09
CA SER A 131 -16.84 6.43 -10.90
C SER A 131 -15.83 7.54 -10.56
N GLY A 132 -16.03 8.76 -11.08
CA GLY A 132 -15.18 9.91 -10.76
C GLY A 132 -15.32 10.37 -9.31
N ALA A 133 -16.54 10.34 -8.75
CA ALA A 133 -16.78 10.66 -7.35
C ALA A 133 -16.13 9.62 -6.42
N HIS A 134 -16.18 8.34 -6.76
CA HIS A 134 -15.48 7.29 -6.02
C HIS A 134 -13.96 7.46 -6.06
N ALA A 135 -13.39 7.73 -7.24
CA ALA A 135 -11.96 7.97 -7.39
C ALA A 135 -11.49 9.19 -6.58
N ALA A 136 -12.20 10.32 -6.69
CA ALA A 136 -11.88 11.52 -5.94
C ALA A 136 -12.00 11.30 -4.43
N SER A 137 -13.05 10.62 -3.98
CA SER A 137 -13.25 10.30 -2.56
C SER A 137 -12.15 9.39 -2.02
N GLY A 138 -11.69 8.43 -2.82
CA GLY A 138 -10.52 7.60 -2.50
C GLY A 138 -9.26 8.43 -2.30
N VAL A 139 -8.97 9.37 -3.22
CA VAL A 139 -7.81 10.27 -3.10
C VAL A 139 -7.88 11.11 -1.82
N PHE A 140 -9.01 11.75 -1.52
CA PHE A 140 -9.16 12.54 -0.29
C PHE A 140 -9.03 11.68 0.97
N ALA A 141 -9.61 10.48 0.97
CA ALA A 141 -9.51 9.54 2.08
C ALA A 141 -8.07 9.08 2.32
N THR A 142 -7.34 8.74 1.25
CA THR A 142 -5.92 8.34 1.35
C THR A 142 -5.07 9.49 1.90
N VAL A 143 -5.23 10.71 1.40
CA VAL A 143 -4.47 11.89 1.88
C VAL A 143 -4.75 12.14 3.37
N ALA A 144 -6.02 12.10 3.79
CA ALA A 144 -6.39 12.30 5.19
C ALA A 144 -5.87 11.17 6.11
N SER A 145 -5.99 9.92 5.66
CA SER A 145 -5.50 8.75 6.39
C SER A 145 -3.97 8.79 6.55
N ASP A 146 -3.25 9.12 5.47
CA ASP A 146 -1.79 9.26 5.49
C ASP A 146 -1.34 10.33 6.46
N ALA A 147 -2.09 11.43 6.61
CA ALA A 147 -1.75 12.49 7.57
C ALA A 147 -1.76 11.95 9.02
N VAL A 148 -2.71 11.08 9.35
CA VAL A 148 -2.82 10.45 10.67
C VAL A 148 -1.77 9.35 10.86
N PHE A 149 -1.47 8.60 9.80
CA PHE A 149 -0.52 7.49 9.85
C PHE A 149 0.95 7.93 9.88
N THR A 150 1.30 9.01 9.18
CA THR A 150 2.70 9.43 8.96
C THR A 150 3.52 9.61 10.25
N PRO A 151 3.01 10.23 11.34
CA PRO A 151 3.76 10.35 12.58
C PRO A 151 4.16 9.01 13.20
N MET A 152 3.24 8.03 13.19
CA MET A 152 3.49 6.71 13.73
C MET A 152 4.38 5.87 12.82
N ASP A 153 4.25 6.01 11.50
CA ASP A 153 5.16 5.40 10.54
C ASP A 153 6.59 5.92 10.72
N MET A 154 6.76 7.23 10.94
CA MET A 154 8.05 7.85 11.22
C MET A 154 8.70 7.30 12.52
N VAL A 155 7.91 7.15 13.59
CA VAL A 155 8.39 6.55 14.85
C VAL A 155 8.77 5.08 14.67
N LYS A 156 7.95 4.31 13.94
CA LYS A 156 8.26 2.91 13.59
C LYS A 156 9.61 2.81 12.88
N GLN A 157 9.84 3.64 11.86
CA GLN A 157 11.05 3.61 11.04
C GLN A 157 12.30 3.91 11.87
N ARG A 158 12.26 4.91 12.76
CA ARG A 158 13.36 5.22 13.68
C ARG A 158 13.65 4.12 14.70
N LEU A 159 12.62 3.38 15.13
CA LEU A 159 12.77 2.24 16.04
C LEU A 159 13.33 0.99 15.33
N GLN A 160 13.11 0.86 14.03
CA GLN A 160 13.63 -0.22 13.17
C GLN A 160 15.06 0.00 12.66
N LEU A 161 15.65 1.18 12.91
CA LEU A 161 17.06 1.44 12.61
C LEU A 161 17.97 0.55 13.46
N ALA A 162 19.08 0.08 12.89
CA ALA A 162 20.05 -0.67 13.67
C ALA A 162 20.66 0.20 14.77
N ASN A 163 20.83 -0.42 15.94
CA ASN A 163 21.35 0.24 17.13
C ASN A 163 20.56 1.51 17.49
N SER A 164 19.24 1.48 17.28
CA SER A 164 18.36 2.61 17.56
C SER A 164 18.54 3.13 19.00
N PRO A 165 18.75 4.44 19.22
CA PRO A 165 19.00 5.02 20.54
C PRO A 165 17.74 5.10 21.42
N TYR A 166 16.58 4.75 20.85
CA TYR A 166 15.27 4.86 21.49
C TYR A 166 14.90 3.55 22.18
N LYS A 167 14.43 3.63 23.43
CA LYS A 167 14.02 2.46 24.23
C LYS A 167 12.61 1.97 23.88
N GLY A 168 11.79 2.81 23.26
CA GLY A 168 10.42 2.49 22.87
C GLY A 168 9.72 3.67 22.19
N VAL A 169 8.42 3.50 21.91
CA VAL A 169 7.59 4.47 21.17
C VAL A 169 7.56 5.83 21.87
N TRP A 170 7.26 5.87 23.17
CA TRP A 170 7.16 7.12 23.92
C TRP A 170 8.49 7.87 24.07
N ASP A 171 9.59 7.13 24.27
CA ASP A 171 10.94 7.70 24.33
C ASP A 171 11.33 8.30 22.96
N CYS A 172 11.00 7.60 21.87
CA CYS A 172 11.18 8.12 20.51
C CYS A 172 10.37 9.40 20.29
N VAL A 173 9.07 9.40 20.58
CA VAL A 173 8.19 10.57 20.39
C VAL A 173 8.71 11.77 21.20
N SER A 174 9.04 11.56 22.48
CA SER A 174 9.51 12.63 23.36
C SER A 174 10.84 13.24 22.88
N ARG A 175 11.81 12.41 22.51
CA ARG A 175 13.10 12.91 21.99
C ARG A 175 12.95 13.59 20.64
N VAL A 176 12.18 13.03 19.71
CA VAL A 176 11.93 13.66 18.41
C VAL A 176 11.29 15.04 18.60
N LEU A 177 10.28 15.15 19.47
CA LEU A 177 9.64 16.43 19.78
C LEU A 177 10.62 17.45 20.37
N ARG A 178 11.55 17.01 21.22
CA ARG A 178 12.54 17.88 21.88
C ARG A 178 13.71 18.29 20.99
N GLU A 179 14.21 17.38 20.15
CA GLU A 179 15.44 17.53 19.38
C GLU A 179 15.19 18.00 17.94
N ASP A 180 14.18 17.45 17.27
CA ASP A 180 13.89 17.74 15.86
C ASP A 180 12.60 18.56 15.66
N GLY A 181 11.73 18.60 16.68
CA GLY A 181 10.48 19.33 16.67
C GLY A 181 9.34 18.63 15.94
N PHE A 182 8.15 19.24 15.97
CA PHE A 182 6.92 18.64 15.43
C PHE A 182 6.98 18.37 13.91
N ARG A 183 7.71 19.21 13.16
CA ARG A 183 7.83 19.07 11.71
C ARG A 183 8.50 17.76 11.29
N ALA A 184 9.36 17.19 12.13
CA ALA A 184 10.05 15.94 11.85
C ALA A 184 9.10 14.75 11.62
N PHE A 185 7.96 14.73 12.33
CA PHE A 185 6.93 13.70 12.17
C PHE A 185 6.28 13.70 10.78
N TYR A 186 6.27 14.84 10.08
CA TYR A 186 5.63 15.02 8.78
C TYR A 186 6.62 15.26 7.64
N ALA A 187 7.93 15.14 7.88
CA ALA A 187 8.96 15.41 6.87
C ALA A 187 8.76 14.57 5.59
N SER A 188 8.26 13.34 5.73
CA SER A 188 8.02 12.42 4.61
C SER A 188 6.62 12.48 4.00
N TYR A 189 5.68 13.25 4.58
CA TYR A 189 4.27 13.24 4.19
C TYR A 189 4.06 13.58 2.71
N ARG A 190 4.75 14.60 2.20
CA ARG A 190 4.68 15.00 0.79
C ARG A 190 5.14 13.87 -0.15
N THR A 191 6.20 13.18 0.24
CA THR A 191 6.74 12.04 -0.51
C THR A 191 5.77 10.88 -0.51
N THR A 192 5.15 10.57 0.64
CA THR A 192 4.12 9.53 0.76
C THR A 192 2.95 9.80 -0.18
N VAL A 193 2.37 11.00 -0.13
CA VAL A 193 1.23 11.36 -0.99
C VAL A 193 1.60 11.31 -2.47
N LEU A 194 2.79 11.82 -2.84
CA LEU A 194 3.26 11.78 -4.23
C LEU A 194 3.53 10.35 -4.71
N MET A 195 3.94 9.45 -3.82
CA MET A 195 4.22 8.05 -4.13
C MET A 195 2.95 7.23 -4.42
N ASN A 196 1.82 7.58 -3.81
CA ASN A 196 0.58 6.84 -3.97
C ASN A 196 0.07 6.84 -5.42
N ALA A 197 0.07 8.00 -6.09
CA ALA A 197 -0.40 8.12 -7.47
C ALA A 197 0.33 7.18 -8.47
N PRO A 198 1.68 7.19 -8.56
CA PRO A 198 2.39 6.28 -9.45
C PRO A 198 2.27 4.82 -9.00
N PHE A 199 2.19 4.54 -7.69
CA PHE A 199 1.97 3.17 -7.20
C PHE A 199 0.64 2.62 -7.72
N THR A 200 -0.45 3.36 -7.50
CA THR A 200 -1.80 2.97 -7.91
C THR A 200 -1.93 2.86 -9.43
N ALA A 201 -1.38 3.82 -10.19
CA ALA A 201 -1.43 3.79 -11.64
C ALA A 201 -0.71 2.56 -12.23
N VAL A 202 0.52 2.28 -11.78
CA VAL A 202 1.28 1.11 -12.23
C VAL A 202 0.60 -0.18 -11.79
N HIS A 203 0.08 -0.23 -10.56
CA HIS A 203 -0.61 -1.40 -10.05
C HIS A 203 -1.83 -1.75 -10.91
N PHE A 204 -2.75 -0.81 -11.14
CA PHE A 204 -3.94 -1.10 -11.95
C PHE A 204 -3.60 -1.42 -13.41
N ALA A 205 -2.71 -0.66 -14.05
CA ALA A 205 -2.31 -0.93 -15.43
C ALA A 205 -1.67 -2.32 -15.59
N THR A 206 -0.78 -2.69 -14.66
CA THR A 206 -0.12 -4.00 -14.69
C THR A 206 -1.08 -5.12 -14.34
N TYR A 207 -1.98 -4.90 -13.38
CA TYR A 207 -2.99 -5.86 -12.98
C TYR A 207 -3.92 -6.21 -14.14
N GLU A 208 -4.41 -5.20 -14.87
CA GLU A 208 -5.26 -5.42 -16.04
C GLU A 208 -4.50 -6.14 -17.17
N ALA A 209 -3.26 -5.74 -17.44
CA ALA A 209 -2.44 -6.38 -18.46
C ALA A 209 -2.16 -7.85 -18.12
N ALA A 210 -1.76 -8.13 -16.87
CA ALA A 210 -1.50 -9.47 -16.38
C ALA A 210 -2.77 -10.33 -16.39
N LYS A 211 -3.91 -9.78 -15.95
CA LYS A 211 -5.20 -10.48 -15.99
C LYS A 211 -5.59 -10.84 -17.43
N ARG A 212 -5.52 -9.90 -18.38
CA ARG A 212 -5.82 -10.16 -19.80
C ARG A 212 -4.91 -11.24 -20.38
N ALA A 213 -3.62 -11.19 -20.08
CA ALA A 213 -2.65 -12.19 -20.55
C ALA A 213 -2.94 -13.59 -19.99
N LEU A 214 -3.22 -13.70 -18.69
CA LEU A 214 -3.48 -14.98 -18.01
C LEU A 214 -4.82 -15.60 -18.43
N THR A 215 -5.88 -14.80 -18.56
CA THR A 215 -7.19 -15.28 -19.04
C THR A 215 -7.17 -15.68 -20.51
N GLY A 216 -6.31 -15.07 -21.33
CA GLY A 216 -6.12 -15.46 -22.73
C GLY A 216 -5.40 -16.80 -22.92
N VAL A 217 -4.70 -17.30 -21.90
CA VAL A 217 -3.92 -18.56 -21.95
C VAL A 217 -4.69 -19.75 -21.35
N SER A 218 -5.63 -19.52 -20.42
CA SER A 218 -6.48 -20.57 -19.83
C SER A 218 -7.97 -20.22 -19.94
N PRO A 219 -8.67 -20.61 -21.02
CA PRO A 219 -10.11 -20.35 -21.20
C PRO A 219 -11.03 -21.36 -20.50
N GLU A 220 -10.54 -22.53 -20.07
CA GLU A 220 -11.36 -23.64 -19.58
C GLU A 220 -10.88 -24.17 -18.23
N SER A 221 -11.42 -23.65 -17.12
CA SER A 221 -11.70 -24.39 -15.86
C SER A 221 -12.32 -23.47 -14.80
N ALA A 222 -13.39 -23.96 -14.17
CA ALA A 222 -14.27 -23.22 -13.28
C ALA A 222 -13.67 -22.96 -11.88
N SER A 223 -14.00 -21.78 -11.33
CA SER A 223 -13.80 -21.29 -9.95
C SER A 223 -12.37 -21.19 -9.38
N ASP A 224 -11.54 -22.24 -9.40
CA ASP A 224 -10.24 -22.25 -8.71
C ASP A 224 -9.13 -21.53 -9.49
N GLU A 225 -9.14 -21.62 -10.83
CA GLU A 225 -8.18 -20.90 -11.67
C GLU A 225 -8.36 -19.38 -11.55
N ARG A 226 -9.58 -18.90 -11.25
CA ARG A 226 -9.86 -17.46 -11.15
C ARG A 226 -9.10 -16.83 -9.98
N LEU A 227 -9.04 -17.50 -8.83
CA LEU A 227 -8.30 -17.03 -7.67
C LEU A 227 -6.79 -17.01 -7.93
N VAL A 228 -6.25 -18.05 -8.56
CA VAL A 228 -4.83 -18.12 -8.92
C VAL A 228 -4.47 -17.04 -9.94
N VAL A 229 -5.31 -16.79 -10.95
CA VAL A 229 -5.13 -15.73 -11.93
C VAL A 229 -5.15 -14.35 -11.28
N HIS A 230 -6.12 -14.08 -10.40
CA HIS A 230 -6.19 -12.80 -9.69
C HIS A 230 -5.03 -12.61 -8.71
N ALA A 231 -4.61 -13.67 -8.00
CA ALA A 231 -3.50 -13.64 -7.07
C ALA A 231 -2.15 -13.43 -7.78
N THR A 232 -1.91 -14.13 -8.89
CA THR A 232 -0.69 -14.00 -9.70
C THR A 232 -0.63 -12.64 -10.40
N ALA A 233 -1.75 -12.17 -10.97
CA ALA A 233 -1.85 -10.83 -11.54
C ALA A 233 -1.63 -9.74 -10.48
N GLY A 234 -2.24 -9.88 -9.30
CA GLY A 234 -2.04 -8.97 -8.16
C GLY A 234 -0.60 -8.95 -7.66
N ALA A 235 0.01 -10.12 -7.51
CA ALA A 235 1.41 -10.26 -7.09
C ALA A 235 2.39 -9.62 -8.10
N ALA A 236 2.20 -9.89 -9.40
CA ALA A 236 3.02 -9.29 -10.45
C ALA A 236 2.84 -7.76 -10.51
N ALA A 237 1.60 -7.30 -10.45
CA ALA A 237 1.26 -5.88 -10.46
C ALA A 237 1.84 -5.13 -9.25
N GLY A 238 1.67 -5.66 -8.05
CA GLY A 238 2.22 -5.06 -6.84
C GLY A 238 3.74 -5.11 -6.78
N SER A 239 4.36 -6.18 -7.29
CA SER A 239 5.83 -6.25 -7.40
C SER A 239 6.39 -5.20 -8.36
N LEU A 240 5.76 -5.02 -9.53
CA LEU A 240 6.19 -4.00 -10.50
C LEU A 240 5.94 -2.58 -9.97
N ALA A 241 4.77 -2.33 -9.39
CA ALA A 241 4.44 -1.05 -8.76
C ALA A 241 5.42 -0.71 -7.62
N ALA A 242 5.79 -1.71 -6.81
CA ALA A 242 6.81 -1.58 -5.77
C ALA A 242 8.20 -1.25 -6.35
N ALA A 243 8.61 -1.90 -7.44
CA ALA A 243 9.89 -1.62 -8.09
C ALA A 243 9.94 -0.18 -8.63
N VAL A 244 8.92 0.23 -9.38
CA VAL A 244 8.83 1.58 -9.98
C VAL A 244 8.81 2.68 -8.92
N THR A 245 8.15 2.43 -7.79
CA THR A 245 8.06 3.40 -6.68
C THR A 245 9.16 3.24 -5.64
N THR A 246 10.17 2.39 -5.87
CA THR A 246 11.29 2.24 -4.93
C THR A 246 12.07 3.54 -4.70
N PRO A 247 12.37 4.36 -5.71
CA PRO A 247 13.07 5.63 -5.49
C PRO A 247 12.36 6.57 -4.53
N LEU A 248 11.03 6.67 -4.62
CA LEU A 248 10.24 7.52 -3.73
C LEU A 248 10.15 6.94 -2.31
N ASP A 249 10.09 5.61 -2.20
CA ASP A 249 10.11 4.90 -0.92
C ASP A 249 11.47 5.05 -0.21
N VAL A 250 12.58 5.00 -0.94
CA VAL A 250 13.91 5.31 -0.37
C VAL A 250 13.98 6.75 0.14
N VAL A 251 13.47 7.73 -0.62
CA VAL A 251 13.41 9.14 -0.19
C VAL A 251 12.53 9.29 1.06
N LYS A 252 11.38 8.61 1.10
CA LYS A 252 10.49 8.57 2.26
C LYS A 252 11.22 8.06 3.49
N THR A 253 11.87 6.90 3.40
CA THR A 253 12.61 6.29 4.52
C THR A 253 13.78 7.16 4.98
N GLN A 254 14.55 7.75 4.05
CA GLN A 254 15.65 8.65 4.40
C GLN A 254 15.16 9.89 5.17
N LEU A 255 14.03 10.48 4.75
CA LEU A 255 13.42 11.60 5.48
C LEU A 255 12.84 11.21 6.85
N GLN A 256 12.33 9.98 7.01
CA GLN A 256 11.83 9.47 8.30
C GLN A 256 12.97 9.18 9.28
N CYS A 257 14.12 8.72 8.77
CA CYS A 257 15.29 8.33 9.55
C CYS A 257 16.36 9.43 9.69
N GLN A 258 16.17 10.59 9.06
CA GLN A 258 17.18 11.66 9.03
C GLN A 258 17.65 12.07 10.43
N GLY A 259 18.96 12.33 10.56
CA GLY A 259 19.58 12.78 11.81
C GLY A 259 19.75 11.71 12.90
N VAL A 260 19.46 10.43 12.61
CA VAL A 260 19.54 9.33 13.59
C VAL A 260 20.41 8.19 13.06
N CYS A 261 21.18 7.53 13.94
CA CYS A 261 22.02 6.37 13.61
C CYS A 261 22.98 6.61 12.41
N GLY A 262 23.49 7.83 12.27
CA GLY A 262 24.38 8.21 11.18
C GLY A 262 23.68 8.57 9.87
N CYS A 263 22.34 8.55 9.81
CA CYS A 263 21.58 9.02 8.66
C CYS A 263 21.78 10.54 8.46
N ASP A 264 21.89 10.95 7.21
CA ASP A 264 22.05 12.35 6.83
C ASP A 264 20.91 13.23 7.34
N ARG A 265 21.24 14.46 7.75
CA ARG A 265 20.25 15.50 8.05
C ARG A 265 20.08 16.37 6.81
N PHE A 266 18.89 16.36 6.22
CA PHE A 266 18.63 17.12 5.00
C PHE A 266 18.31 18.57 5.35
N LYS A 267 18.82 19.52 4.55
CA LYS A 267 18.54 20.96 4.72
C LYS A 267 17.11 21.32 4.30
N SER A 268 16.46 20.46 3.53
CA SER A 268 15.20 20.69 2.86
C SER A 268 14.43 19.37 2.76
N ASP A 269 13.11 19.42 3.00
CA ASP A 269 12.20 18.28 2.80
C ASP A 269 11.85 18.07 1.31
N SER A 270 12.57 18.76 0.40
CA SER A 270 12.36 18.63 -1.04
C SER A 270 12.87 17.30 -1.54
N ILE A 271 11.99 16.56 -2.21
CA ILE A 271 12.29 15.27 -2.84
C ILE A 271 13.50 15.39 -3.78
N ARG A 272 13.62 16.50 -4.52
CA ARG A 272 14.74 16.73 -5.45
C ARG A 272 16.08 16.84 -4.73
N ASP A 273 16.11 17.52 -3.59
CA ASP A 273 17.34 17.72 -2.81
C ASP A 273 17.80 16.41 -2.18
N VAL A 274 16.86 15.60 -1.68
CA VAL A 274 17.14 14.27 -1.13
C VAL A 274 17.65 13.33 -2.23
N ILE A 275 16.98 13.27 -3.39
CA ILE A 275 17.43 12.46 -4.54
C ILE A 275 18.84 12.87 -4.97
N LYS A 276 19.10 14.18 -5.10
CA LYS A 276 20.42 14.69 -5.48
C LYS A 276 21.49 14.25 -4.47
N THR A 277 21.22 14.41 -3.17
CA THR A 277 22.14 13.99 -2.11
C THR A 277 22.43 12.49 -2.15
N ILE A 278 21.41 11.66 -2.36
CA ILE A 278 21.57 10.21 -2.48
C ILE A 278 22.41 9.87 -3.72
N VAL A 279 22.12 10.48 -4.88
CA VAL A 279 22.87 10.20 -6.11
C VAL A 279 24.33 10.66 -6.00
N GLU A 280 24.60 11.79 -5.35
CA GLU A 280 25.96 12.29 -5.14
C GLU A 280 26.79 11.39 -4.21
N LYS A 281 26.17 10.80 -3.16
CA LYS A 281 26.87 9.93 -2.19
C LYS A 281 26.95 8.47 -2.61
N ASP A 282 25.84 7.94 -3.11
CA ASP A 282 25.60 6.50 -3.29
C ASP A 282 25.41 6.10 -4.76
N GLY A 283 25.38 7.08 -5.66
CA GLY A 283 25.04 6.88 -7.07
C GLY A 283 23.57 6.47 -7.26
N TYR A 284 23.22 6.16 -8.51
CA TYR A 284 21.88 5.69 -8.87
C TYR A 284 21.47 4.38 -8.17
N LYS A 285 22.45 3.58 -7.74
CA LYS A 285 22.19 2.37 -6.95
C LYS A 285 21.59 2.67 -5.58
N GLY A 286 21.83 3.87 -5.03
CA GLY A 286 21.22 4.34 -3.78
C GLY A 286 19.69 4.42 -3.85
N LEU A 287 19.16 4.89 -4.98
CA LEU A 287 17.71 5.08 -5.18
C LEU A 287 16.92 3.77 -5.30
N VAL A 288 17.59 2.65 -5.61
CA VAL A 288 16.95 1.34 -5.75
C VAL A 288 17.26 0.41 -4.57
N ARG A 289 17.77 0.93 -3.44
CA ARG A 289 18.04 0.10 -2.27
C ARG A 289 16.76 -0.47 -1.67
N GLY A 290 16.82 -1.72 -1.25
CA GLY A 290 15.66 -2.41 -0.66
C GLY A 290 14.58 -2.82 -1.67
N TRP A 291 14.80 -2.65 -2.98
CA TRP A 291 13.83 -3.09 -4.00
C TRP A 291 13.57 -4.61 -3.95
N THR A 292 14.63 -5.42 -3.75
CA THR A 292 14.55 -6.88 -3.68
C THR A 292 13.63 -7.39 -2.56
N PRO A 293 13.81 -7.02 -1.28
CA PRO A 293 12.88 -7.45 -0.24
C PRO A 293 11.46 -6.91 -0.50
N ARG A 294 11.32 -5.69 -1.02
CA ARG A 294 10.01 -5.11 -1.31
C ARG A 294 9.22 -5.92 -2.36
N MET A 295 9.88 -6.42 -3.40
CA MET A 295 9.24 -7.27 -4.42
C MET A 295 9.03 -8.69 -3.92
N LEU A 296 10.08 -9.32 -3.36
CA LEU A 296 10.09 -10.73 -3.00
C LEU A 296 8.99 -11.07 -1.99
N PHE A 297 8.71 -10.15 -1.08
CA PHE A 297 7.78 -10.38 0.02
C PHE A 297 6.39 -9.78 -0.21
N HIS A 298 6.13 -9.17 -1.36
CA HIS A 298 4.79 -8.65 -1.68
C HIS A 298 3.75 -9.76 -1.80
N ALA A 299 4.05 -10.83 -2.54
CA ALA A 299 3.14 -11.95 -2.71
C ALA A 299 2.87 -12.72 -1.40
N PRO A 300 3.88 -13.04 -0.57
CA PRO A 300 3.65 -13.59 0.77
C PRO A 300 2.78 -12.71 1.67
N ALA A 301 3.00 -11.39 1.69
CA ALA A 301 2.18 -10.47 2.48
C ALA A 301 0.71 -10.53 2.07
N ALA A 302 0.45 -10.42 0.75
CA ALA A 302 -0.89 -10.52 0.21
C ALA A 302 -1.54 -11.88 0.53
N ALA A 303 -0.80 -12.98 0.40
CA ALA A 303 -1.30 -14.31 0.73
C ALA A 303 -1.70 -14.43 2.21
N ILE A 304 -0.86 -13.96 3.14
CA ILE A 304 -1.17 -13.97 4.58
C ILE A 304 -2.43 -13.14 4.86
N CYS A 305 -2.54 -11.96 4.27
CA CYS A 305 -3.69 -11.08 4.43
C CYS A 305 -4.99 -11.75 3.95
N TRP A 306 -5.01 -12.25 2.71
CA TRP A 306 -6.17 -12.89 2.12
C TRP A 306 -6.56 -14.18 2.84
N SER A 307 -5.60 -15.05 3.16
CA SER A 307 -5.89 -16.28 3.92
C SER A 307 -6.46 -15.98 5.30
N THR A 308 -5.95 -14.96 5.99
CA THR A 308 -6.48 -14.54 7.28
C THR A 308 -7.88 -13.92 7.14
N TYR A 309 -8.09 -13.11 6.11
CA TYR A 309 -9.38 -12.49 5.83
C TYR A 309 -10.47 -13.54 5.56
N GLU A 310 -10.20 -14.52 4.70
CA GLU A 310 -11.13 -15.61 4.42
C GLU A 310 -11.40 -16.46 5.67
N ALA A 311 -10.37 -16.82 6.44
CA ALA A 311 -10.54 -17.55 7.69
C ALA A 311 -11.41 -16.79 8.72
N ALA A 312 -11.21 -15.46 8.84
CA ALA A 312 -12.00 -14.62 9.72
C ALA A 312 -13.47 -14.52 9.24
N LYS A 313 -13.70 -14.41 7.93
CA LYS A 313 -15.07 -14.44 7.37
C LYS A 313 -15.77 -15.76 7.65
N SER A 314 -15.11 -16.90 7.38
CA SER A 314 -15.67 -18.23 7.65
C SER A 314 -16.03 -18.40 9.12
N PHE A 315 -15.20 -17.92 10.03
CA PHE A 315 -15.50 -17.92 11.46
C PHE A 315 -16.78 -17.14 11.80
N PHE A 316 -16.98 -15.95 11.23
CA PHE A 316 -18.21 -15.17 11.45
C PHE A 316 -19.44 -15.82 10.82
N GLN A 317 -19.31 -16.47 9.66
CA GLN A 317 -20.40 -17.24 9.03
C GLN A 317 -20.86 -18.38 9.94
N ASP A 318 -19.91 -19.12 10.51
CA ASP A 318 -20.18 -20.20 11.46
C ASP A 318 -20.85 -19.69 12.74
N LEU A 319 -20.48 -18.50 13.22
CA LEU A 319 -21.15 -17.88 14.37
C LEU A 319 -22.58 -17.46 14.05
N ASN A 320 -22.81 -16.85 12.89
CA ASN A 320 -24.14 -16.41 12.46
C ASN A 320 -25.07 -17.62 12.26
N SER A 321 -24.58 -18.70 11.65
CA SER A 321 -25.35 -19.93 11.44
C SER A 321 -25.73 -20.59 12.77
N ARG A 322 -24.81 -20.68 13.73
CA ARG A 322 -25.10 -21.22 15.08
C ARG A 322 -26.13 -20.39 15.84
N SER A 323 -26.05 -19.06 15.74
CA SER A 323 -27.03 -18.17 16.37
C SER A 323 -28.44 -18.35 15.77
N SER A 324 -28.52 -18.61 14.46
CA SER A 324 -29.80 -18.86 13.79
C SER A 324 -30.42 -20.21 14.15
N SER A 325 -29.62 -21.24 14.44
CA SER A 325 -30.12 -22.56 14.86
C SER A 325 -30.52 -22.66 16.33
N GLY A 326 -30.08 -21.73 17.18
CA GLY A 326 -30.39 -21.73 18.62
C GLY A 326 -31.64 -20.92 19.00
N SER A 327 -32.36 -20.36 18.02
CA SER A 327 -33.54 -19.49 18.21
C SER A 327 -34.87 -20.12 17.76
N THR A 328 -34.86 -21.43 17.47
CA THR A 328 -36.04 -22.30 17.25
C THR A 328 -36.16 -23.30 18.37
#